data_AF-A0A952UXY6-F1
#
_entry.id   AF-A0A952UXY6-F1
#
_cell.length_a   1.000
_cell.length_b   1.000
_cell.length_c   1.000
_cell.angle_alpha   90.00
_cell.angle_beta   90.00
_cell.angle_gamma   90.00
#
_symmetry.space_group_name_H-M   'P 1'
#
loop_
_entity.id
_entity.type
_entity.pdbx_description
1 polymer ?
#
loop_
_entity_poly.entity_id
_entity_poly.type
_entity_poly.pdbx_seq_one_letter_code
_entity_poly.pdbx_strand_id
1 'polypeptide(L)'
;MRWAGWSLVLGAAVTACVAPEVEEPVAEESAAATGELTLLPAARLATIRASLPRVADERLASILESRETIWYDRTAIVPGYQDSFGDNVIAPIGFRPNTIKPGMINLAVPGGHEKLFVTKGTFHFPFGISGAATDPPNMSVVDFWVPPRDSAGKPLPVVYWRRDPNQYTHKYVWSFPKGTVFGEVLYLTASNGAAYVFEIRTRTRELHQWRVDAFRPFPQASDLAAALEDVAPALAAKVKDESSVTAATLEASFFRSAFPRENGAKDVLPPLGEALAIKLLTETEFKSARGAVWKERGALKAWAPTASEPFSIVPRNNRAGFFEVSEASCERCHRDAGRPFKDWYPEVLAYGELWGEDENFTWHPFDASKFVDANGDVRNFNYDNRAIRSDFVNAGLVAKFDPAKHPAATYTEIPRAWRNFKY
;
A
#
# COMPACT_ATOMS: atom_id res chain seq x y z
N MET A 1 -5.64 82.58 24.98
CA MET A 1 -4.78 81.40 25.22
C MET A 1 -4.85 80.52 23.97
N ARG A 2 -3.82 80.59 23.13
CA ARG A 2 -3.72 79.84 21.86
C ARG A 2 -2.86 78.61 22.10
N TRP A 3 -3.40 77.44 21.76
CA TRP A 3 -2.69 76.16 21.78
C TRP A 3 -1.99 75.94 20.44
N ALA A 4 -0.71 75.58 20.50
CA ALA A 4 0.16 75.28 19.37
C ALA A 4 -0.03 73.82 18.92
N GLY A 5 -0.20 73.63 17.61
CA GLY A 5 -0.13 72.32 16.95
C GLY A 5 1.30 72.03 16.52
N TRP A 6 1.77 70.82 16.82
CA TRP A 6 3.02 70.26 16.29
C TRP A 6 2.67 69.27 15.18
N SER A 7 3.16 69.52 13.96
CA SER A 7 3.15 68.56 12.86
C SER A 7 4.48 67.83 12.83
N LEU A 8 4.43 66.51 12.99
CA LEU A 8 5.57 65.61 12.82
C LEU A 8 5.61 65.14 11.36
N VAL A 9 6.70 65.42 10.64
CA VAL A 9 6.97 64.91 9.30
C VAL A 9 7.81 63.64 9.44
N LEU A 10 7.22 62.49 9.12
CA LEU A 10 7.91 61.20 9.00
C LEU A 10 8.26 60.96 7.52
N GLY A 11 9.55 61.05 7.19
CA GLY A 11 10.08 60.60 5.91
C GLY A 11 10.29 59.09 5.91
N ALA A 12 9.59 58.38 5.03
CA ALA A 12 9.82 56.95 4.79
C ALA A 12 10.84 56.80 3.65
N ALA A 13 12.00 56.21 3.95
CA ALA A 13 12.95 55.74 2.96
C ALA A 13 12.45 54.38 2.42
N VAL A 14 12.14 54.31 1.14
CA VAL A 14 11.80 53.07 0.44
C VAL A 14 13.10 52.42 -0.03
N THR A 15 13.57 51.40 0.69
CA THR A 15 14.66 50.53 0.23
C THR A 15 14.05 49.45 -0.65
N ALA A 16 14.33 49.50 -1.96
CA ALA A 16 13.92 48.47 -2.90
C ALA A 16 14.64 47.15 -2.56
N CYS A 17 13.87 46.14 -2.16
CA CYS A 17 14.36 44.76 -2.09
C CYS A 17 14.49 44.23 -3.52
N VAL A 18 15.73 43.99 -3.96
CA VAL A 18 16.02 43.25 -5.18
C VAL A 18 15.63 41.79 -4.92
N ALA A 19 14.65 41.28 -5.65
CA ALA A 19 14.28 39.86 -5.60
C ALA A 19 15.46 39.02 -6.10
N PRO A 20 15.81 37.91 -5.43
CA PRO A 20 16.85 37.01 -5.92
C PRO A 20 16.44 36.46 -7.29
N GLU A 21 17.42 36.46 -8.20
CA GLU A 21 17.33 35.88 -9.54
C GLU A 21 16.93 34.41 -9.41
N VAL A 22 15.75 34.05 -9.93
CA VAL A 22 15.27 32.67 -9.95
C VAL A 22 16.10 31.94 -11.00
N GLU A 23 17.09 31.15 -10.58
CA GLU A 23 17.83 30.27 -11.47
C GLU A 23 16.83 29.36 -12.20
N GLU A 24 16.85 29.41 -13.53
CA GLU A 24 16.05 28.52 -14.35
C GLU A 24 16.43 27.05 -14.05
N PRO A 25 15.46 26.15 -13.93
CA PRO A 25 15.75 24.75 -13.66
C PRO A 25 16.60 24.17 -14.79
N VAL A 26 17.82 23.79 -14.45
CA VAL A 26 18.75 23.07 -15.33
C VAL A 26 18.02 21.84 -15.87
N ALA A 27 17.98 21.70 -17.19
CA ALA A 27 17.31 20.61 -17.87
C ALA A 27 17.73 19.25 -17.30
N GLU A 28 16.77 18.47 -16.80
CA GLU A 28 16.98 17.11 -16.30
C GLU A 28 17.68 16.27 -17.38
N GLU A 29 18.93 15.91 -17.10
CA GLU A 29 19.70 14.98 -17.91
C GLU A 29 18.97 13.63 -17.92
N SER A 30 18.55 13.22 -19.11
CA SER A 30 17.71 12.04 -19.36
C SER A 30 18.24 10.77 -18.68
N ALA A 31 17.47 10.24 -17.74
CA ALA A 31 17.68 8.96 -17.05
C ALA A 31 17.73 7.72 -17.96
N ALA A 32 17.68 7.87 -19.29
CA ALA A 32 17.66 6.76 -20.24
C ALA A 32 19.00 5.99 -20.33
N ALA A 33 20.10 6.49 -19.78
CA ALA A 33 21.42 5.90 -19.97
C ALA A 33 21.72 4.66 -19.09
N THR A 34 21.02 4.47 -17.96
CA THR A 34 21.33 3.38 -17.02
C THR A 34 20.51 2.10 -17.24
N GLY A 35 19.45 2.15 -18.06
CA GLY A 35 18.53 1.03 -18.24
C GLY A 35 17.71 0.68 -16.98
N GLU A 36 17.75 1.52 -15.94
CA GLU A 36 16.95 1.34 -14.73
C GLU A 36 15.50 1.75 -15.00
N LEU A 37 14.55 0.83 -14.77
CA LEU A 37 13.13 1.13 -14.88
C LEU A 37 12.71 2.03 -13.71
N THR A 38 12.33 3.26 -14.04
CA THR A 38 11.78 4.23 -13.08
C THR A 38 10.30 4.48 -13.38
N LEU A 39 9.43 4.29 -12.38
CA LEU A 39 7.98 4.47 -12.52
C LEU A 39 7.46 5.77 -11.89
N LEU A 40 8.24 6.37 -11.00
CA LEU A 40 7.91 7.63 -10.34
C LEU A 40 8.84 8.75 -10.82
N PRO A 41 8.38 10.01 -10.87
CA PRO A 41 9.25 11.14 -11.16
C PRO A 41 10.47 11.20 -10.22
N ALA A 42 11.62 11.64 -10.71
CA ALA A 42 12.87 11.68 -9.95
C ALA A 42 12.74 12.50 -8.65
N ALA A 43 12.08 13.66 -8.70
CA ALA A 43 11.80 14.47 -7.52
C ALA A 43 10.97 13.73 -6.46
N ARG A 44 9.97 12.94 -6.87
CA ARG A 44 9.16 12.13 -5.96
C ARG A 44 9.99 11.03 -5.31
N LEU A 45 10.85 10.35 -6.07
CA LEU A 45 11.79 9.36 -5.54
C LEU A 45 12.77 9.95 -4.54
N ALA A 46 13.31 11.13 -4.82
CA ALA A 46 14.20 11.83 -3.90
C ALA A 46 13.49 12.13 -2.57
N THR A 47 12.25 12.61 -2.60
CA THR A 47 11.44 12.81 -1.39
C THR A 47 11.21 11.51 -0.62
N ILE A 48 10.85 10.43 -1.32
CA ILE A 48 10.65 9.11 -0.70
C ILE A 48 11.95 8.68 0.00
N ARG A 49 13.07 8.63 -0.73
CA ARG A 49 14.37 8.17 -0.20
C ARG A 49 14.85 9.00 0.98
N ALA A 50 14.69 10.32 0.94
CA ALA A 50 15.06 11.21 2.04
C ALA A 50 14.23 11.01 3.32
N SER A 51 13.03 10.43 3.20
CA SER A 51 12.10 10.20 4.31
C SER A 51 12.18 8.80 4.92
N LEU A 52 12.93 7.87 4.31
CA LEU A 52 13.01 6.50 4.78
C LEU A 52 13.73 6.43 6.14
N PRO A 53 13.20 5.68 7.11
CA PRO A 53 13.85 5.50 8.39
C PRO A 53 15.03 4.55 8.25
N ARG A 54 15.92 4.56 9.25
CA ARG A 54 16.88 3.46 9.42
C ARG A 54 16.11 2.19 9.80
N VAL A 55 16.53 1.05 9.29
CA VAL A 55 15.92 -0.25 9.57
C VAL A 55 17.01 -1.21 10.03
N ALA A 56 16.76 -1.93 11.12
CA ALA A 56 17.73 -2.86 11.71
C ALA A 56 17.93 -4.14 10.88
N ASP A 57 16.94 -4.49 10.04
CA ASP A 57 17.05 -5.62 9.12
C ASP A 57 17.90 -5.23 7.91
N GLU A 58 19.11 -5.78 7.84
CA GLU A 58 20.10 -5.47 6.79
C GLU A 58 19.57 -5.73 5.38
N ARG A 59 18.74 -6.77 5.21
CA ARG A 59 18.16 -7.10 3.90
C ARG A 59 17.17 -6.03 3.46
N LEU A 60 16.28 -5.57 4.33
CA LEU A 60 15.34 -4.50 4.02
C LEU A 60 16.08 -3.17 3.84
N ALA A 61 17.06 -2.85 4.67
CA ALA A 61 17.90 -1.66 4.48
C ALA A 61 18.55 -1.65 3.08
N SER A 62 19.16 -2.78 2.69
CA SER A 62 19.71 -3.00 1.34
C SER A 62 18.68 -2.77 0.23
N ILE A 63 17.44 -3.26 0.39
CA ILE A 63 16.37 -3.05 -0.58
C ILE A 63 16.00 -1.57 -0.66
N LEU A 64 15.82 -0.89 0.46
CA LEU A 64 15.41 0.52 0.49
C LEU A 64 16.48 1.44 -0.12
N GLU A 65 17.76 1.12 0.06
CA GLU A 65 18.89 1.87 -0.49
C GLU A 65 19.15 1.54 -1.98
N SER A 66 18.80 0.34 -2.43
CA SER A 66 19.08 -0.10 -3.80
C SER A 66 18.45 0.80 -4.86
N ARG A 67 19.21 1.07 -5.92
CA ARG A 67 18.70 1.72 -7.15
C ARG A 67 17.83 0.79 -7.99
N GLU A 68 17.98 -0.51 -7.78
CA GLU A 68 17.24 -1.56 -8.49
C GLU A 68 15.83 -1.75 -7.92
N THR A 69 15.52 -1.12 -6.79
CA THR A 69 14.20 -1.16 -6.18
C THR A 69 13.24 -0.33 -7.01
N ILE A 70 12.20 -1.00 -7.51
CA ILE A 70 11.19 -0.39 -8.35
C ILE A 70 10.11 0.19 -7.44
N TRP A 71 10.17 1.50 -7.25
CA TRP A 71 9.19 2.27 -6.50
C TRP A 71 8.00 2.63 -7.38
N TYR A 72 6.80 2.54 -6.83
CA TYR A 72 5.57 2.93 -7.50
C TYR A 72 4.51 3.38 -6.51
N ASP A 73 3.48 4.02 -7.03
CA ASP A 73 2.27 4.34 -6.29
C ASP A 73 1.06 4.10 -7.21
N ARG A 74 -0.13 4.46 -6.71
CA ARG A 74 -1.40 4.24 -7.43
C ARG A 74 -1.57 5.09 -8.68
N THR A 75 -0.71 6.10 -8.87
CA THR A 75 -0.70 6.90 -10.10
C THR A 75 0.17 6.23 -11.17
N ALA A 76 1.25 5.55 -10.77
CA ALA A 76 2.15 4.85 -11.66
C ALA A 76 1.69 3.42 -12.04
N ILE A 77 1.01 2.73 -11.11
CA ILE A 77 0.30 1.47 -11.34
C ILE A 77 -1.13 1.65 -10.86
N VAL A 78 -2.03 1.99 -11.79
CA VAL A 78 -3.42 2.31 -11.49
C VAL A 78 -4.17 1.05 -11.05
N PRO A 79 -4.71 1.00 -9.81
CA PRO A 79 -5.45 -0.17 -9.33
C PRO A 79 -6.62 -0.53 -10.25
N GLY A 80 -6.84 -1.83 -10.43
CA GLY A 80 -7.95 -2.34 -11.24
C GLY A 80 -8.14 -3.84 -11.08
N TYR A 81 -9.14 -4.36 -11.79
CA TYR A 81 -9.49 -5.78 -11.80
C TYR A 81 -9.61 -6.30 -13.23
N GLN A 82 -9.50 -7.62 -13.37
CA GLN A 82 -9.76 -8.29 -14.64
C GLN A 82 -11.23 -8.64 -14.76
N ASP A 83 -11.86 -8.17 -15.84
CA ASP A 83 -13.12 -8.70 -16.31
C ASP A 83 -12.81 -9.90 -17.21
N SER A 84 -12.75 -11.06 -16.57
CA SER A 84 -12.30 -12.31 -17.18
C SER A 84 -13.44 -13.10 -17.84
N PHE A 85 -14.70 -12.68 -17.65
CA PHE A 85 -15.89 -13.43 -18.06
C PHE A 85 -16.73 -12.64 -19.06
N GLY A 86 -16.83 -13.13 -20.29
CA GLY A 86 -17.64 -12.48 -21.30
C GLY A 86 -17.37 -13.01 -22.69
N ASP A 87 -18.13 -12.51 -23.67
CA ASP A 87 -18.04 -12.86 -25.08
C ASP A 87 -17.45 -11.73 -25.95
N ASN A 88 -17.07 -10.61 -25.32
CA ASN A 88 -16.63 -9.38 -25.97
C ASN A 88 -17.68 -8.70 -26.86
N VAL A 89 -18.95 -9.14 -26.79
CA VAL A 89 -20.06 -8.64 -27.60
C VAL A 89 -21.12 -8.01 -26.69
N ILE A 90 -21.58 -8.75 -25.69
CA ILE A 90 -22.55 -8.31 -24.69
C ILE A 90 -21.85 -8.09 -23.35
N ALA A 91 -20.95 -9.00 -22.98
CA ALA A 91 -20.19 -8.93 -21.73
C ALA A 91 -18.75 -8.49 -22.05
N PRO A 92 -18.29 -7.37 -21.47
CA PRO A 92 -16.95 -6.85 -21.74
C PRO A 92 -15.88 -7.78 -21.18
N ILE A 93 -14.74 -7.85 -21.86
CA ILE A 93 -13.53 -8.51 -21.36
C ILE A 93 -12.44 -7.45 -21.25
N GLY A 94 -11.57 -7.54 -20.24
CA GLY A 94 -10.42 -6.65 -20.16
C GLY A 94 -9.90 -6.42 -18.75
N PHE A 95 -9.16 -5.32 -18.58
CA PHE A 95 -8.76 -4.77 -17.29
C PHE A 95 -9.46 -3.42 -17.08
N ARG A 96 -9.98 -3.21 -15.87
CA ARG A 96 -10.80 -2.06 -15.52
C ARG A 96 -10.25 -1.41 -14.25
N PRO A 97 -9.84 -0.14 -14.29
CA PRO A 97 -9.77 0.65 -13.09
C PRO A 97 -11.21 1.01 -12.74
N ASN A 98 -11.57 0.90 -11.47
CA ASN A 98 -12.96 1.11 -11.09
C ASN A 98 -13.31 2.62 -11.01
N THR A 99 -13.25 3.34 -12.12
CA THR A 99 -13.68 4.74 -12.25
C THR A 99 -15.09 4.87 -12.83
N ILE A 100 -15.84 3.76 -12.82
CA ILE A 100 -17.19 3.65 -13.36
C ILE A 100 -18.11 4.62 -12.62
N LYS A 101 -18.84 5.47 -13.35
CA LYS A 101 -19.95 6.24 -12.79
C LYS A 101 -20.90 5.27 -12.06
N PRO A 102 -21.34 5.53 -10.82
CA PRO A 102 -22.19 4.62 -10.06
C PRO A 102 -23.35 4.02 -10.85
N GLY A 103 -23.94 4.81 -11.77
CA GLY A 103 -24.98 4.35 -12.68
C GLY A 103 -24.65 3.09 -13.47
N MET A 104 -23.45 2.92 -14.04
CA MET A 104 -23.14 1.73 -14.85
C MET A 104 -22.99 0.46 -14.00
N ILE A 105 -22.50 0.58 -12.75
CA ILE A 105 -22.45 -0.56 -11.83
C ILE A 105 -23.83 -0.86 -11.26
N ASN A 106 -24.54 0.18 -10.85
CA ASN A 106 -25.86 0.04 -10.24
C ASN A 106 -26.93 -0.44 -11.22
N LEU A 107 -26.68 -0.35 -12.53
CA LEU A 107 -27.49 -0.99 -13.58
C LEU A 107 -27.36 -2.51 -13.57
N ALA A 108 -26.15 -3.05 -13.37
CA ALA A 108 -25.93 -4.50 -13.30
C ALA A 108 -26.30 -5.05 -11.92
N VAL A 109 -25.98 -4.30 -10.85
CA VAL A 109 -26.26 -4.66 -9.47
C VAL A 109 -26.63 -3.42 -8.68
N PRO A 110 -27.92 -3.19 -8.36
CA PRO A 110 -28.32 -2.05 -7.54
C PRO A 110 -27.54 -1.99 -6.21
N GLY A 111 -26.81 -0.89 -5.99
CA GLY A 111 -25.97 -0.69 -4.80
C GLY A 111 -24.63 -1.45 -4.82
N GLY A 112 -24.29 -2.10 -5.94
CA GLY A 112 -23.08 -2.91 -6.08
C GLY A 112 -21.80 -2.09 -6.01
N HIS A 113 -21.83 -0.84 -6.47
CA HIS A 113 -20.65 0.03 -6.45
C HIS A 113 -20.25 0.31 -5.00
N GLU A 114 -21.22 0.71 -4.18
CA GLU A 114 -21.01 1.08 -2.79
C GLU A 114 -20.64 -0.14 -1.93
N LYS A 115 -21.05 -1.35 -2.32
CA LYS A 115 -20.69 -2.62 -1.65
C LYS A 115 -19.27 -3.10 -1.93
N LEU A 116 -18.71 -2.74 -3.07
CA LEU A 116 -17.41 -3.26 -3.54
C LEU A 116 -16.28 -2.25 -3.41
N PHE A 117 -16.57 -0.94 -3.44
CA PHE A 117 -15.56 0.11 -3.56
C PHE A 117 -15.71 1.25 -2.54
N VAL A 118 -14.56 1.69 -1.98
CA VAL A 118 -14.47 2.85 -1.07
C VAL A 118 -14.43 4.15 -1.86
N THR A 119 -13.62 4.18 -2.92
CA THR A 119 -13.40 5.32 -3.82
C THR A 119 -13.18 4.81 -5.24
N LYS A 120 -13.09 5.74 -6.22
CA LYS A 120 -12.75 5.37 -7.61
C LYS A 120 -11.44 4.55 -7.63
N GLY A 121 -11.50 3.37 -8.22
CA GLY A 121 -10.36 2.46 -8.36
C GLY A 121 -10.02 1.64 -7.11
N THR A 122 -10.62 1.91 -5.96
CA THR A 122 -10.22 1.26 -4.69
C THR A 122 -11.34 0.39 -4.14
N PHE A 123 -11.11 -0.92 -4.13
CA PHE A 123 -12.02 -1.86 -3.48
C PHE A 123 -12.07 -1.61 -1.97
N HIS A 124 -13.18 -1.99 -1.33
CA HIS A 124 -13.16 -2.19 0.12
C HIS A 124 -12.16 -3.29 0.44
N PHE A 125 -11.05 -2.94 1.09
CA PHE A 125 -10.37 -3.91 1.92
C PHE A 125 -11.26 -4.13 3.15
N PRO A 126 -11.39 -5.34 3.70
CA PRO A 126 -12.27 -5.60 4.85
C PRO A 126 -12.11 -4.63 6.02
N PHE A 127 -10.93 -4.03 6.14
CA PHE A 127 -10.58 -3.11 7.21
C PHE A 127 -10.04 -1.75 6.73
N GLY A 128 -10.24 -1.35 5.46
CA GLY A 128 -9.83 -0.03 4.95
C GLY A 128 -9.19 -0.06 3.56
N ILE A 129 -8.06 0.64 3.39
CA ILE A 129 -7.32 0.72 2.12
C ILE A 129 -5.96 0.00 2.20
N SER A 130 -5.35 -0.07 3.39
CA SER A 130 -4.05 -0.69 3.63
C SER A 130 -4.09 -1.50 4.92
N GLY A 131 -4.67 -2.71 4.86
CA GLY A 131 -4.58 -3.74 5.89
C GLY A 131 -4.57 -3.22 7.34
N ALA A 132 -5.75 -2.99 7.92
CA ALA A 132 -5.94 -2.57 9.30
C ALA A 132 -5.52 -1.11 9.64
N ALA A 133 -4.96 -0.33 8.74
CA ALA A 133 -4.95 1.12 8.90
C ALA A 133 -6.35 1.67 8.53
N THR A 134 -7.09 2.21 9.51
CA THR A 134 -8.29 3.01 9.21
C THR A 134 -7.82 4.22 8.43
N ASP A 135 -8.08 4.25 7.11
CA ASP A 135 -7.69 5.28 6.14
C ASP A 135 -7.87 6.71 6.69
N PRO A 136 -6.89 7.23 7.45
CA PRO A 136 -6.99 8.55 8.02
C PRO A 136 -6.65 9.51 6.89
N PRO A 137 -7.29 10.69 6.84
CA PRO A 137 -7.09 11.63 5.74
C PRO A 137 -5.63 12.12 5.60
N ASN A 138 -4.80 11.90 6.62
CA ASN A 138 -3.38 12.23 6.64
C ASN A 138 -2.46 11.02 6.46
N MET A 139 -2.92 9.89 5.92
CA MET A 139 -2.04 8.76 5.58
C MET A 139 -1.80 8.67 4.08
N SER A 140 -0.61 8.24 3.70
CA SER A 140 -0.33 7.83 2.32
C SER A 140 0.53 6.57 2.28
N VAL A 141 0.54 5.89 1.13
CA VAL A 141 1.31 4.67 0.91
C VAL A 141 2.13 4.83 -0.35
N VAL A 142 3.38 4.40 -0.30
CA VAL A 142 4.22 4.18 -1.47
C VAL A 142 4.62 2.72 -1.49
N ASP A 143 4.45 2.08 -2.63
CA ASP A 143 4.80 0.69 -2.82
C ASP A 143 6.21 0.57 -3.41
N PHE A 144 6.85 -0.57 -3.16
CA PHE A 144 8.06 -0.96 -3.85
C PHE A 144 8.07 -2.46 -4.12
N TRP A 145 8.84 -2.87 -5.12
CA TRP A 145 9.12 -4.29 -5.32
C TRP A 145 10.52 -4.52 -5.89
N VAL A 146 11.05 -5.70 -5.60
CA VAL A 146 12.38 -6.15 -6.03
C VAL A 146 12.29 -7.59 -6.50
N PRO A 147 12.58 -7.88 -7.79
CA PRO A 147 12.72 -9.26 -8.25
C PRO A 147 14.03 -9.88 -7.74
N PRO A 148 14.06 -11.20 -7.50
CA PRO A 148 15.30 -11.92 -7.24
C PRO A 148 16.16 -11.93 -8.52
N ARG A 149 17.47 -12.09 -8.36
CA ARG A 149 18.43 -12.17 -9.48
C ARG A 149 18.91 -13.60 -9.70
N ASP A 150 19.22 -13.94 -10.94
CA ASP A 150 19.92 -15.16 -11.28
C ASP A 150 21.42 -15.07 -10.94
N SER A 151 22.17 -16.14 -11.20
CA SER A 151 23.61 -16.20 -10.93
C SER A 151 24.44 -15.24 -11.79
N ALA A 152 23.89 -14.72 -12.88
CA ALA A 152 24.52 -13.71 -13.73
C ALA A 152 24.14 -12.28 -13.30
N GLY A 153 23.37 -12.13 -12.21
CA GLY A 153 22.91 -10.86 -11.72
C GLY A 153 21.77 -10.27 -12.55
N LYS A 154 21.08 -11.03 -13.41
CA LYS A 154 19.92 -10.55 -14.16
C LYS A 154 18.64 -10.75 -13.33
N PRO A 155 17.67 -9.81 -13.35
CA PRO A 155 16.40 -10.02 -12.67
C PRO A 155 15.65 -11.22 -13.26
N LEU A 156 15.07 -12.05 -12.38
CA LEU A 156 14.13 -13.09 -12.77
C LEU A 156 12.77 -12.44 -13.06
N PRO A 157 12.17 -12.68 -14.24
CA PRO A 157 10.93 -12.01 -14.62
C PRO A 157 9.73 -12.54 -13.84
N VAL A 158 8.72 -11.70 -13.66
CA VAL A 158 7.34 -12.15 -13.42
C VAL A 158 6.84 -12.81 -14.70
N VAL A 159 6.33 -14.03 -14.60
CA VAL A 159 5.88 -14.79 -15.78
C VAL A 159 4.37 -14.72 -15.89
N TYR A 160 3.84 -14.54 -17.10
CA TYR A 160 2.40 -14.49 -17.34
C TYR A 160 1.95 -15.46 -18.44
N TRP A 161 0.70 -15.89 -18.37
CA TRP A 161 0.02 -16.69 -19.39
C TRP A 161 -1.48 -16.40 -19.41
N ARG A 162 -2.16 -16.90 -20.43
CA ARG A 162 -3.63 -16.90 -20.48
C ARG A 162 -4.13 -18.24 -19.93
N ARG A 163 -5.00 -18.19 -18.93
CA ARG A 163 -5.60 -19.38 -18.32
C ARG A 163 -6.91 -19.72 -19.04
N ASP A 164 -7.03 -20.99 -19.44
CA ASP A 164 -8.24 -21.59 -19.99
C ASP A 164 -9.01 -20.69 -20.98
N PRO A 165 -8.37 -20.22 -22.07
CA PRO A 165 -9.03 -19.37 -23.06
C PRO A 165 -10.11 -20.18 -23.78
N ASN A 166 -11.34 -20.13 -23.27
CA ASN A 166 -12.53 -20.58 -23.99
C ASN A 166 -13.30 -19.33 -24.47
N GLN A 167 -14.43 -19.54 -25.15
CA GLN A 167 -15.22 -18.44 -25.71
C GLN A 167 -15.83 -17.47 -24.66
N TYR A 168 -15.75 -17.83 -23.37
CA TYR A 168 -16.32 -17.07 -22.26
C TYR A 168 -15.32 -16.73 -21.14
N THR A 169 -14.09 -17.25 -21.20
CA THR A 169 -13.08 -17.03 -20.16
C THR A 169 -11.79 -16.57 -20.79
N HIS A 170 -11.32 -15.38 -20.40
CA HIS A 170 -10.18 -14.72 -21.01
C HIS A 170 -9.13 -14.29 -19.98
N LYS A 171 -8.98 -15.02 -18.89
CA LYS A 171 -8.16 -14.63 -17.74
C LYS A 171 -6.67 -14.61 -18.07
N TYR A 172 -5.96 -13.56 -17.67
CA TYR A 172 -4.51 -13.60 -17.55
C TYR A 172 -4.12 -13.93 -16.11
N VAL A 173 -3.12 -14.79 -15.99
CA VAL A 173 -2.52 -15.16 -14.71
C VAL A 173 -1.04 -14.88 -14.79
N TRP A 174 -0.43 -14.59 -13.64
CA TRP A 174 1.00 -14.43 -13.53
C TRP A 174 1.54 -15.04 -12.24
N SER A 175 2.84 -15.30 -12.22
CA SER A 175 3.55 -15.87 -11.08
C SER A 175 4.85 -15.11 -10.85
N PHE A 176 5.08 -14.73 -9.59
CA PHE A 176 6.33 -14.14 -9.16
C PHE A 176 7.36 -15.24 -8.90
N PRO A 177 8.63 -15.04 -9.30
CA PRO A 177 9.70 -15.95 -8.93
C PRO A 177 9.89 -15.95 -7.41
N LYS A 178 10.22 -17.13 -6.85
CA LYS A 178 10.64 -17.29 -5.45
C LYS A 178 11.74 -16.29 -5.13
N GLY A 179 11.53 -15.49 -4.08
CA GLY A 179 12.46 -14.48 -3.61
C GLY A 179 12.06 -13.04 -3.96
N THR A 180 11.05 -12.82 -4.82
CA THR A 180 10.48 -11.48 -5.04
C THR A 180 10.06 -10.86 -3.71
N VAL A 181 10.41 -9.60 -3.49
CA VAL A 181 9.96 -8.84 -2.33
C VAL A 181 9.02 -7.75 -2.82
N PHE A 182 7.83 -7.69 -2.26
CA PHE A 182 6.97 -6.50 -2.28
C PHE A 182 7.05 -5.80 -0.93
N GLY A 183 6.88 -4.49 -0.92
CA GLY A 183 6.66 -3.78 0.31
C GLY A 183 5.87 -2.50 0.14
N GLU A 184 5.39 -2.01 1.27
CA GLU A 184 4.62 -0.79 1.42
C GLU A 184 5.34 0.08 2.45
N VAL A 185 5.58 1.35 2.13
CA VAL A 185 6.02 2.36 3.09
C VAL A 185 4.82 3.23 3.42
N LEU A 186 4.39 3.17 4.69
CA LEU A 186 3.19 3.86 5.17
C LEU A 186 3.60 5.14 5.89
N TYR A 187 3.01 6.25 5.45
CA TYR A 187 3.32 7.60 5.90
C TYR A 187 2.16 8.21 6.68
N LEU A 188 2.47 9.04 7.68
CA LEU A 188 1.57 10.02 8.26
C LEU A 188 2.03 11.44 7.91
N THR A 189 1.10 12.28 7.51
CA THR A 189 1.32 13.71 7.26
C THR A 189 1.05 14.49 8.55
N ALA A 190 2.06 15.21 9.02
CA ALA A 190 1.99 16.11 10.17
C ALA A 190 1.30 17.43 9.82
N SER A 191 1.02 18.27 10.82
CA SER A 191 0.33 19.55 10.62
C SER A 191 1.08 20.53 9.69
N ASN A 192 2.40 20.39 9.59
CA ASN A 192 3.25 21.17 8.69
C ASN A 192 3.28 20.67 7.23
N GLY A 193 2.54 19.59 6.92
CA GLY A 193 2.51 18.95 5.60
C GLY A 193 3.65 17.97 5.31
N ALA A 194 4.63 17.81 6.21
CA ALA A 194 5.68 16.82 6.07
C ALA A 194 5.16 15.40 6.34
N ALA A 195 5.67 14.42 5.59
CA ALA A 195 5.29 13.02 5.70
C ALA A 195 6.37 12.22 6.47
N TYR A 196 5.93 11.40 7.42
CA TYR A 196 6.79 10.59 8.28
C TYR A 196 6.40 9.13 8.18
N VAL A 197 7.37 8.25 7.94
CA VAL A 197 7.12 6.80 7.93
C VAL A 197 6.76 6.35 9.34
N PHE A 198 5.69 5.56 9.48
CA PHE A 198 5.32 4.94 10.76
C PHE A 198 5.36 3.41 10.71
N GLU A 199 5.27 2.83 9.52
CA GLU A 199 5.33 1.39 9.31
C GLU A 199 5.86 1.08 7.90
N ILE A 200 6.69 0.04 7.78
CA ILE A 200 7.07 -0.55 6.50
C ILE A 200 6.58 -1.99 6.51
N ARG A 201 5.83 -2.43 5.49
CA ARG A 201 5.39 -3.82 5.37
C ARG A 201 6.13 -4.50 4.25
N THR A 202 6.45 -5.77 4.42
CA THR A 202 7.06 -6.57 3.36
C THR A 202 6.36 -7.90 3.19
N ARG A 203 6.41 -8.41 1.95
CA ARG A 203 5.96 -9.73 1.55
C ARG A 203 7.02 -10.32 0.64
N THR A 204 7.67 -11.38 1.10
CA THR A 204 8.67 -12.12 0.33
C THR A 204 8.03 -13.37 -0.26
N ARG A 205 8.10 -13.53 -1.58
CA ARG A 205 7.56 -14.68 -2.29
C ARG A 205 8.33 -15.93 -1.89
N GLU A 206 7.64 -16.87 -1.25
CA GLU A 206 8.10 -18.25 -1.13
C GLU A 206 7.43 -19.09 -2.23
N LEU A 207 7.65 -20.41 -2.28
CA LEU A 207 7.01 -21.21 -3.34
C LEU A 207 5.48 -21.26 -3.16
N HIS A 208 5.00 -21.54 -1.97
CA HIS A 208 3.56 -21.81 -1.78
C HIS A 208 2.84 -20.75 -0.97
N GLN A 209 3.52 -19.65 -0.63
CA GLN A 209 2.97 -18.59 0.22
C GLN A 209 3.77 -17.28 0.07
N TRP A 210 3.32 -16.25 0.77
CA TRP A 210 4.10 -15.03 1.02
C TRP A 210 4.57 -15.03 2.46
N ARG A 211 5.87 -14.88 2.68
CA ARG A 211 6.41 -14.59 4.01
C ARG A 211 6.21 -13.11 4.32
N VAL A 212 5.56 -12.78 5.42
CA VAL A 212 5.17 -11.40 5.75
C VAL A 212 5.99 -10.80 6.90
N ASP A 213 6.16 -9.49 6.89
CA ASP A 213 6.72 -8.74 8.01
C ASP A 213 6.17 -7.30 8.03
N ALA A 214 6.27 -6.66 9.18
CA ALA A 214 6.01 -5.24 9.38
C ALA A 214 7.09 -4.68 10.30
N PHE A 215 7.68 -3.57 9.89
CA PHE A 215 8.77 -2.89 10.60
C PHE A 215 8.22 -1.61 11.20
N ARG A 216 8.48 -1.41 12.50
CA ARG A 216 7.99 -0.29 13.28
C ARG A 216 9.13 0.27 14.14
N PRO A 217 9.08 1.55 14.54
CA PRO A 217 10.07 2.11 15.46
C PRO A 217 10.04 1.39 16.82
N PHE A 218 8.84 0.95 17.26
CA PHE A 218 8.64 0.25 18.53
C PHE A 218 7.73 -0.96 18.32
N PRO A 219 8.29 -2.17 18.14
CA PRO A 219 7.50 -3.40 18.08
C PRO A 219 6.72 -3.68 19.38
N GLN A 220 7.28 -3.32 20.54
CA GLN A 220 6.68 -3.53 21.86
C GLN A 220 6.49 -2.23 22.64
N ALA A 221 5.52 -2.20 23.55
CA ALA A 221 5.26 -1.06 24.43
C ALA A 221 6.45 -0.74 25.35
N SER A 222 7.20 -1.77 25.76
CA SER A 222 8.45 -1.63 26.50
C SER A 222 9.51 -0.83 25.73
N ASP A 223 9.59 -1.01 24.41
CA ASP A 223 10.55 -0.28 23.57
C ASP A 223 10.22 1.22 23.54
N LEU A 224 8.94 1.55 23.36
CA LEU A 224 8.48 2.94 23.40
C LEU A 224 8.68 3.54 24.80
N ALA A 225 8.34 2.78 25.85
CA ALA A 225 8.50 3.27 27.21
C ALA A 225 9.96 3.57 27.54
N ALA A 226 10.90 2.71 27.14
CA ALA A 226 12.34 2.94 27.31
C ALA A 226 12.79 4.22 26.59
N ALA A 227 12.34 4.46 25.35
CA ALA A 227 12.65 5.69 24.62
C ALA A 227 12.06 6.96 25.27
N LEU A 228 11.02 6.82 26.10
CA LEU A 228 10.37 7.91 26.80
C LEU A 228 10.92 8.16 28.22
N GLU A 229 11.73 7.27 28.78
CA GLU A 229 12.17 7.35 30.19
C GLU A 229 12.89 8.66 30.51
N ASP A 230 13.79 9.09 29.64
CA ASP A 230 14.61 10.28 29.86
C ASP A 230 13.91 11.59 29.45
N VAL A 231 13.00 11.54 28.49
CA VAL A 231 12.39 12.74 27.88
C VAL A 231 10.98 13.03 28.40
N ALA A 232 10.23 12.01 28.80
CA ALA A 232 8.85 12.11 29.24
C ALA A 232 8.46 10.96 30.19
N PRO A 233 9.07 10.85 31.40
CA PRO A 233 8.89 9.71 32.30
C PRO A 233 7.44 9.44 32.71
N ALA A 234 6.61 10.49 32.81
CA ALA A 234 5.18 10.34 33.07
C ALA A 234 4.42 9.66 31.91
N LEU A 235 4.83 9.88 30.65
CA LEU A 235 4.30 9.16 29.50
C LEU A 235 4.83 7.73 29.47
N ALA A 236 6.11 7.51 29.78
CA ALA A 236 6.69 6.17 29.87
C ALA A 236 5.91 5.29 30.87
N ALA A 237 5.56 5.82 32.04
CA ALA A 237 4.74 5.11 33.03
C ALA A 237 3.35 4.73 32.49
N LYS A 238 2.69 5.63 31.74
CA LYS A 238 1.39 5.34 31.10
C LYS A 238 1.51 4.31 29.97
N VAL A 239 2.59 4.34 29.21
CA VAL A 239 2.86 3.33 28.18
C VAL A 239 3.12 1.95 28.80
N LYS A 240 3.70 1.87 30.00
CA LYS A 240 3.91 0.60 30.73
C LYS A 240 2.64 0.05 31.39
N ASP A 241 1.62 0.87 31.60
CA ASP A 241 0.40 0.44 32.29
C ASP A 241 -0.36 -0.60 31.45
N GLU A 242 -0.38 -1.86 31.91
CA GLU A 242 -1.09 -2.96 31.26
C GLU A 242 -2.61 -2.78 31.31
N SER A 243 -3.13 -1.98 32.26
CA SER A 243 -4.56 -1.73 32.39
C SER A 243 -5.15 -0.97 31.21
N SER A 244 -4.31 -0.31 30.40
CA SER A 244 -4.70 0.36 29.15
C SER A 244 -5.09 -0.61 28.03
N VAL A 245 -4.71 -1.89 28.13
CA VAL A 245 -5.17 -2.95 27.22
C VAL A 245 -6.61 -3.30 27.53
N THR A 246 -7.48 -3.06 26.55
CA THR A 246 -8.92 -3.30 26.66
C THR A 246 -9.39 -4.28 25.60
N ALA A 247 -10.34 -5.14 25.96
CA ALA A 247 -10.97 -6.05 25.00
C ALA A 247 -11.68 -5.25 23.91
N ALA A 248 -11.55 -5.70 22.67
CA ALA A 248 -12.20 -5.06 21.54
C ALA A 248 -12.61 -6.11 20.49
N THR A 249 -13.50 -5.69 19.61
CA THR A 249 -13.89 -6.46 18.43
C THR A 249 -13.59 -5.65 17.18
N LEU A 250 -13.14 -6.34 16.14
CA LEU A 250 -13.10 -5.85 14.78
C LEU A 250 -14.08 -6.64 13.90
N GLU A 251 -14.93 -5.92 13.19
CA GLU A 251 -15.84 -6.49 12.20
C GLU A 251 -15.63 -5.79 10.88
N ALA A 252 -15.63 -6.55 9.78
CA ALA A 252 -15.56 -5.98 8.46
C ALA A 252 -16.88 -5.29 8.11
N SER A 253 -16.83 -4.07 7.59
CA SER A 253 -18.04 -3.40 7.10
C SER A 253 -18.54 -4.03 5.80
N PHE A 254 -17.59 -4.53 5.00
CA PHE A 254 -17.80 -5.18 3.70
C PHE A 254 -17.15 -6.55 3.71
N PHE A 255 -17.62 -7.48 2.88
CA PHE A 255 -17.12 -8.84 2.80
C PHE A 255 -17.22 -9.59 4.14
N ARG A 256 -18.24 -9.32 4.95
CA ARG A 256 -18.46 -9.94 6.28
C ARG A 256 -18.42 -11.47 6.27
N SER A 257 -18.87 -12.09 5.18
CA SER A 257 -18.82 -13.55 5.00
C SER A 257 -17.41 -14.09 4.77
N ALA A 258 -16.51 -13.28 4.21
CA ALA A 258 -15.09 -13.60 4.07
C ALA A 258 -14.30 -13.29 5.35
N PHE A 259 -14.74 -12.27 6.09
CA PHE A 259 -14.04 -11.72 7.25
C PHE A 259 -14.94 -11.78 8.48
N PRO A 260 -14.92 -12.93 9.19
CA PRO A 260 -15.69 -13.07 10.41
C PRO A 260 -15.24 -12.04 11.45
N ARG A 261 -16.11 -11.82 12.43
CA ARG A 261 -15.84 -11.02 13.61
C ARG A 261 -14.54 -11.50 14.29
N GLU A 262 -13.59 -10.61 14.46
CA GLU A 262 -12.34 -10.85 15.17
C GLU A 262 -12.41 -10.25 16.58
N ASN A 263 -12.20 -11.09 17.58
CA ASN A 263 -12.05 -10.63 18.97
C ASN A 263 -10.56 -10.46 19.27
N GLY A 264 -10.20 -9.34 19.88
CA GLY A 264 -8.81 -9.03 20.21
C GLY A 264 -8.74 -7.99 21.30
N ALA A 265 -7.66 -7.23 21.31
CA ALA A 265 -7.47 -6.12 22.23
C ALA A 265 -7.02 -4.86 21.52
N LYS A 266 -7.23 -3.72 22.18
CA LYS A 266 -6.70 -2.42 21.80
C LYS A 266 -5.92 -1.83 22.96
N ASP A 267 -4.85 -1.14 22.62
CA ASP A 267 -4.10 -0.28 23.53
C ASP A 267 -4.05 1.14 22.92
N VAL A 268 -4.70 2.10 23.57
CA VAL A 268 -4.73 3.49 23.11
C VAL A 268 -3.56 4.23 23.72
N LEU A 269 -2.64 4.73 22.88
CA LEU A 269 -1.51 5.51 23.34
C LEU A 269 -1.95 6.76 24.11
N PRO A 270 -1.25 7.13 25.20
CA PRO A 270 -1.41 8.45 25.76
C PRO A 270 -1.00 9.51 24.71
N PRO A 271 -1.58 10.72 24.74
CA PRO A 271 -1.17 11.81 23.86
C PRO A 271 0.35 12.04 23.93
N LEU A 272 1.02 11.97 22.78
CA LEU A 272 2.47 12.18 22.68
C LEU A 272 2.79 13.64 22.34
N GLY A 273 1.88 14.30 21.62
CA GLY A 273 2.17 15.57 20.96
C GLY A 273 2.99 15.38 19.68
N GLU A 274 2.71 16.20 18.67
CA GLU A 274 3.28 16.05 17.33
C GLU A 274 4.81 16.13 17.31
N ALA A 275 5.42 17.08 18.03
CA ALA A 275 6.88 17.25 18.06
C ALA A 275 7.61 16.00 18.60
N LEU A 276 7.08 15.38 19.66
CA LEU A 276 7.65 14.16 20.22
C LEU A 276 7.43 12.97 19.28
N ALA A 277 6.25 12.84 18.70
CA ALA A 277 5.96 11.78 17.72
C ALA A 277 6.89 11.86 16.50
N ILE A 278 7.11 13.06 15.95
CA ILE A 278 8.07 13.30 14.86
C ILE A 278 9.47 12.82 15.26
N LYS A 279 9.97 13.26 16.42
CA LYS A 279 11.29 12.85 16.93
C LYS A 279 11.41 11.33 17.01
N LEU A 280 10.41 10.68 17.60
CA LEU A 280 10.37 9.22 17.76
C LEU A 280 10.37 8.49 16.41
N LEU A 281 9.64 8.99 15.40
CA LEU A 281 9.61 8.40 14.06
C LEU A 281 10.91 8.59 13.28
N THR A 282 11.63 9.70 13.48
CA THR A 282 12.83 10.03 12.69
C THR A 282 14.14 9.52 13.30
N GLU A 283 14.22 9.43 14.64
CA GLU A 283 15.47 9.08 15.31
C GLU A 283 15.58 7.58 15.65
N THR A 284 14.44 6.90 15.75
CA THR A 284 14.38 5.48 16.13
C THR A 284 14.57 4.58 14.93
N GLU A 285 15.43 3.58 15.09
CA GLU A 285 15.60 2.53 14.09
C GLU A 285 14.39 1.58 14.08
N PHE A 286 13.88 1.27 12.89
CA PHE A 286 12.74 0.39 12.70
C PHE A 286 13.17 -1.08 12.83
N LYS A 287 12.38 -1.85 13.55
CA LYS A 287 12.61 -3.28 13.84
C LYS A 287 11.42 -4.11 13.40
N SER A 288 11.66 -5.38 13.08
CA SER A 288 10.60 -6.34 12.77
C SER A 288 9.63 -6.46 13.94
N ALA A 289 8.34 -6.39 13.64
CA ALA A 289 7.24 -6.63 14.55
C ALA A 289 6.58 -8.01 14.31
N ARG A 290 7.19 -8.86 13.46
CA ARG A 290 6.74 -10.23 13.21
C ARG A 290 6.68 -11.03 14.51
N GLY A 291 5.49 -11.52 14.84
CA GLY A 291 5.23 -12.27 16.09
C GLY A 291 5.40 -11.46 17.38
N ALA A 292 5.70 -10.15 17.32
CA ALA A 292 5.88 -9.31 18.49
C ALA A 292 4.51 -8.84 19.02
N VAL A 293 4.19 -9.20 20.26
CA VAL A 293 3.02 -8.65 20.96
C VAL A 293 3.37 -7.23 21.40
N TRP A 294 2.58 -6.24 20.99
CA TRP A 294 2.78 -4.85 21.41
C TRP A 294 2.61 -4.70 22.92
N LYS A 295 1.48 -5.18 23.45
CA LYS A 295 1.17 -5.18 24.88
C LYS A 295 0.11 -6.24 25.19
N GLU A 296 0.17 -6.84 26.37
CA GLU A 296 -0.80 -7.84 26.82
C GLU A 296 -1.30 -7.58 28.25
N ARG A 297 -2.48 -8.14 28.56
CA ARG A 297 -3.10 -8.14 29.89
C ARG A 297 -3.90 -9.42 30.06
N GLY A 298 -3.34 -10.38 30.81
CA GLY A 298 -3.93 -11.70 30.93
C GLY A 298 -4.05 -12.39 29.56
N ALA A 299 -5.26 -12.75 29.14
CA ALA A 299 -5.50 -13.36 27.82
C ALA A 299 -5.61 -12.33 26.67
N LEU A 300 -5.69 -11.03 26.97
CA LEU A 300 -5.82 -9.99 25.96
C LEU A 300 -4.45 -9.65 25.37
N LYS A 301 -4.35 -9.67 24.04
CA LYS A 301 -3.14 -9.29 23.30
C LYS A 301 -3.46 -8.23 22.28
N ALA A 302 -2.75 -7.10 22.33
CA ALA A 302 -2.72 -6.11 21.27
C ALA A 302 -1.41 -6.29 20.49
N TRP A 303 -1.50 -6.36 19.17
CA TRP A 303 -0.34 -6.56 18.27
C TRP A 303 0.27 -5.26 17.74
N ALA A 304 -0.37 -4.13 18.02
CA ALA A 304 0.06 -2.77 17.68
C ALA A 304 -0.74 -1.78 18.56
N PRO A 305 -0.21 -0.58 18.79
CA PRO A 305 -0.97 0.47 19.44
C PRO A 305 -2.00 1.12 18.49
N THR A 306 -2.96 1.83 19.06
CA THR A 306 -3.79 2.82 18.38
C THR A 306 -3.61 4.20 18.99
N ALA A 307 -3.88 5.25 18.22
CA ALA A 307 -3.89 6.63 18.72
C ALA A 307 -5.30 7.23 18.70
N SER A 308 -5.55 8.18 19.60
CA SER A 308 -6.74 9.05 19.56
C SER A 308 -6.47 10.39 18.87
N GLU A 309 -5.21 10.84 18.86
CA GLU A 309 -4.75 12.09 18.23
C GLU A 309 -4.67 11.97 16.70
N PRO A 310 -4.81 13.08 15.94
CA PRO A 310 -4.65 13.07 14.48
C PRO A 310 -3.26 12.65 14.01
N PHE A 311 -2.21 12.95 14.78
CA PHE A 311 -0.83 12.59 14.48
C PHE A 311 -0.17 11.98 15.73
N SER A 312 0.47 10.82 15.56
CA SER A 312 1.19 10.07 16.58
C SER A 312 2.21 9.15 15.89
N ILE A 313 2.82 8.20 16.60
CA ILE A 313 3.70 7.17 16.00
C ILE A 313 2.92 6.07 15.24
N VAL A 314 1.58 6.11 15.30
CA VAL A 314 0.64 5.27 14.55
C VAL A 314 -0.58 6.11 14.17
N PRO A 315 -1.32 5.74 13.11
CA PRO A 315 -2.53 6.46 12.72
C PRO A 315 -3.58 6.48 13.84
N ARG A 316 -4.42 7.53 13.82
CA ARG A 316 -5.64 7.57 14.61
C ARG A 316 -6.50 6.35 14.32
N ASN A 317 -7.02 5.70 15.35
CA ASN A 317 -7.87 4.50 15.26
C ASN A 317 -7.21 3.30 14.57
N ASN A 318 -5.87 3.22 14.54
CA ASN A 318 -5.14 2.09 13.98
C ASN A 318 -5.72 0.73 14.45
N ARG A 319 -6.07 -0.14 13.50
CA ARG A 319 -6.64 -1.47 13.77
C ARG A 319 -5.61 -2.58 13.65
N ALA A 320 -4.34 -2.27 13.39
CA ALA A 320 -3.29 -3.28 13.36
C ALA A 320 -3.18 -4.06 14.69
N GLY A 321 -3.68 -3.50 15.80
CA GLY A 321 -3.73 -4.18 17.10
C GLY A 321 -4.50 -5.51 17.13
N PHE A 322 -5.40 -5.75 16.17
CA PHE A 322 -6.17 -7.00 16.06
C PHE A 322 -5.43 -8.13 15.36
N PHE A 323 -4.33 -7.84 14.67
CA PHE A 323 -3.67 -8.77 13.77
C PHE A 323 -2.24 -8.98 14.20
N GLU A 324 -1.90 -10.22 14.52
CA GLU A 324 -0.50 -10.62 14.55
C GLU A 324 0.12 -10.36 13.18
N VAL A 325 1.37 -9.90 13.17
CA VAL A 325 2.19 -9.87 11.97
C VAL A 325 2.71 -11.29 11.74
N SER A 326 1.89 -12.10 11.07
CA SER A 326 2.17 -13.50 10.73
C SER A 326 1.46 -13.91 9.44
N GLU A 327 1.97 -14.94 8.76
CA GLU A 327 1.37 -15.48 7.54
C GLU A 327 -0.08 -15.88 7.78
N ALA A 328 -0.33 -16.63 8.86
CA ALA A 328 -1.68 -17.09 9.21
C ALA A 328 -2.67 -15.93 9.35
N SER A 329 -2.24 -14.80 9.92
CA SER A 329 -3.08 -13.62 10.09
C SER A 329 -3.33 -12.90 8.76
N CYS A 330 -2.29 -12.68 7.96
CA CYS A 330 -2.37 -11.99 6.66
C CYS A 330 -3.11 -12.82 5.60
N GLU A 331 -2.88 -14.13 5.55
CA GLU A 331 -3.53 -15.04 4.61
C GLU A 331 -5.05 -15.04 4.74
N ARG A 332 -5.62 -14.68 5.90
CA ARG A 332 -7.08 -14.54 6.05
C ARG A 332 -7.67 -13.60 5.00
N CYS A 333 -6.99 -12.49 4.68
CA CYS A 333 -7.41 -11.52 3.67
C CYS A 333 -6.87 -11.80 2.28
N HIS A 334 -5.71 -12.42 2.21
CA HIS A 334 -4.98 -12.59 0.95
C HIS A 334 -5.34 -13.90 0.22
N ARG A 335 -5.66 -14.98 0.93
CA ARG A 335 -5.96 -16.30 0.33
C ARG A 335 -7.13 -16.31 -0.63
N ASP A 336 -8.03 -15.35 -0.46
CA ASP A 336 -9.27 -15.19 -1.22
C ASP A 336 -9.08 -14.29 -2.45
N ALA A 337 -7.89 -13.71 -2.65
CA ALA A 337 -7.56 -12.92 -3.84
C ALA A 337 -7.72 -13.75 -5.12
N GLY A 338 -8.39 -13.29 -6.15
CA GLY A 338 -8.73 -14.01 -7.37
C GLY A 338 -10.04 -14.79 -7.32
N ARG A 339 -10.71 -14.86 -6.16
CA ARG A 339 -12.01 -15.55 -6.05
C ARG A 339 -13.12 -14.66 -6.66
N PRO A 340 -14.09 -15.23 -7.39
CA PRO A 340 -15.17 -14.46 -8.01
C PRO A 340 -16.03 -13.70 -7.00
N PHE A 341 -16.39 -12.44 -7.30
CA PHE A 341 -17.21 -11.61 -6.38
C PHE A 341 -18.56 -12.23 -6.00
N LYS A 342 -19.17 -12.96 -6.95
CA LYS A 342 -20.43 -13.68 -6.76
C LYS A 342 -20.42 -14.65 -5.57
N ASP A 343 -19.23 -15.12 -5.16
CA ASP A 343 -19.12 -16.08 -4.06
C ASP A 343 -19.37 -15.41 -2.69
N TRP A 344 -19.25 -14.08 -2.58
CA TRP A 344 -19.61 -13.33 -1.36
C TRP A 344 -20.88 -12.50 -1.53
N TYR A 345 -21.14 -12.03 -2.74
CA TYR A 345 -22.33 -11.27 -3.09
C TYR A 345 -22.99 -11.93 -4.31
N PRO A 346 -23.88 -12.92 -4.12
CA PRO A 346 -24.49 -13.67 -5.22
C PRO A 346 -25.21 -12.81 -6.27
N GLU A 347 -25.62 -11.60 -5.91
CA GLU A 347 -26.20 -10.61 -6.83
C GLU A 347 -25.16 -9.99 -7.78
N VAL A 348 -23.87 -10.12 -7.49
CA VAL A 348 -22.73 -9.56 -8.22
C VAL A 348 -22.16 -10.60 -9.20
N LEU A 349 -23.03 -11.16 -10.05
CA LEU A 349 -22.68 -12.22 -11.01
C LEU A 349 -21.77 -11.75 -12.15
N ALA A 350 -21.92 -10.49 -12.57
CA ALA A 350 -21.23 -9.93 -13.73
C ALA A 350 -19.87 -9.32 -13.41
N TYR A 351 -19.42 -9.35 -12.15
CA TYR A 351 -18.11 -8.83 -11.79
C TYR A 351 -17.12 -9.97 -11.72
N GLY A 352 -15.93 -9.73 -12.27
CA GLY A 352 -14.85 -10.70 -12.31
C GLY A 352 -14.36 -11.13 -10.92
N GLU A 353 -13.07 -10.94 -10.69
CA GLU A 353 -12.39 -11.61 -9.59
C GLU A 353 -11.86 -10.59 -8.58
N LEU A 354 -11.91 -10.97 -7.30
CA LEU A 354 -11.42 -10.18 -6.19
C LEU A 354 -9.90 -10.07 -6.27
N TRP A 355 -9.37 -9.12 -7.04
CA TRP A 355 -7.93 -8.88 -7.13
C TRP A 355 -7.16 -10.05 -7.79
N GLY A 356 -5.87 -9.88 -8.10
CA GLY A 356 -5.06 -10.89 -8.80
C GLY A 356 -4.99 -12.24 -8.08
N GLU A 357 -4.67 -13.31 -8.81
CA GLU A 357 -4.43 -14.65 -8.22
C GLU A 357 -3.07 -14.78 -7.49
N ASP A 358 -2.38 -13.67 -7.33
CA ASP A 358 -1.03 -13.57 -6.82
C ASP A 358 -0.96 -13.07 -5.38
N GLU A 359 -2.11 -12.75 -4.79
CA GLU A 359 -2.27 -12.17 -3.46
C GLU A 359 -1.63 -10.78 -3.30
N ASN A 360 -1.31 -10.09 -4.40
CA ASN A 360 -0.81 -8.72 -4.41
C ASN A 360 -1.84 -7.75 -4.99
N PHE A 361 -2.24 -6.77 -4.19
CA PHE A 361 -3.34 -5.85 -4.55
C PHE A 361 -2.89 -4.59 -5.27
N THR A 362 -1.59 -4.28 -5.24
CA THR A 362 -1.05 -3.00 -5.72
C THR A 362 -0.30 -3.15 -7.04
N TRP A 363 -0.19 -4.36 -7.59
CA TRP A 363 0.62 -4.63 -8.78
C TRP A 363 -0.15 -5.39 -9.87
N HIS A 364 0.12 -5.04 -11.13
CA HIS A 364 -0.27 -5.83 -12.30
C HIS A 364 0.66 -5.54 -13.49
N PRO A 365 0.75 -6.43 -14.50
CA PRO A 365 1.63 -6.22 -15.65
C PRO A 365 0.98 -5.42 -16.79
N PHE A 366 -0.29 -5.00 -16.64
CA PHE A 366 -1.01 -4.32 -17.72
C PHE A 366 -0.70 -2.83 -17.87
N ASP A 367 -0.71 -2.37 -19.12
CA ASP A 367 -0.63 -0.97 -19.50
C ASP A 367 -1.97 -0.26 -19.30
N ALA A 368 -1.94 0.82 -18.51
CA ALA A 368 -3.11 1.61 -18.17
C ALA A 368 -3.57 2.59 -19.25
N SER A 369 -2.68 2.97 -20.16
CA SER A 369 -2.94 4.04 -21.15
C SER A 369 -4.07 3.72 -22.13
N LYS A 370 -4.36 2.44 -22.34
CA LYS A 370 -5.45 1.96 -23.21
C LYS A 370 -6.82 2.02 -22.56
N PHE A 371 -6.89 2.19 -21.23
CA PHE A 371 -8.15 2.11 -20.50
C PHE A 371 -8.44 3.32 -19.61
N VAL A 372 -7.43 4.03 -19.12
CA VAL A 372 -7.59 5.34 -18.46
C VAL A 372 -6.80 6.41 -19.17
N ASP A 373 -7.35 7.61 -19.16
CA ASP A 373 -6.61 8.79 -19.52
C ASP A 373 -5.75 9.29 -18.36
N ALA A 374 -5.02 10.38 -18.61
CA ALA A 374 -4.16 11.01 -17.60
C ALA A 374 -4.95 11.57 -16.40
N ASN A 375 -6.27 11.74 -16.52
CA ASN A 375 -7.15 12.18 -15.45
C ASN A 375 -7.72 11.00 -14.65
N GLY A 376 -7.43 9.76 -15.06
CA GLY A 376 -8.02 8.54 -14.49
C GLY A 376 -9.43 8.23 -15.00
N ASP A 377 -9.92 8.94 -16.02
CA ASP A 377 -11.22 8.67 -16.62
C ASP A 377 -11.14 7.52 -17.62
N VAL A 378 -12.19 6.69 -17.68
CA VAL A 378 -12.21 5.52 -18.57
C VAL A 378 -12.22 5.96 -20.04
N ARG A 379 -11.20 5.52 -20.81
CA ARG A 379 -11.10 5.75 -22.26
C ARG A 379 -11.90 4.75 -23.08
N ASN A 380 -11.86 3.48 -22.71
CA ASN A 380 -12.49 2.41 -23.49
C ASN A 380 -13.06 1.33 -22.57
N PHE A 381 -14.37 1.07 -22.73
CA PHE A 381 -15.13 0.04 -22.03
C PHE A 381 -15.33 -1.24 -22.84
N ASN A 382 -15.10 -1.20 -24.15
CA ASN A 382 -15.35 -2.31 -25.05
C ASN A 382 -14.01 -2.91 -25.49
N TYR A 383 -14.00 -4.21 -25.80
CA TYR A 383 -12.81 -4.96 -26.23
C TYR A 383 -11.80 -5.29 -25.13
N ASP A 384 -11.10 -6.42 -25.31
CA ASP A 384 -9.97 -6.80 -24.49
C ASP A 384 -8.84 -5.78 -24.62
N ASN A 385 -8.77 -4.88 -23.64
CA ASN A 385 -7.81 -3.78 -23.56
C ASN A 385 -6.51 -4.16 -22.82
N ARG A 386 -6.35 -5.43 -22.43
CA ARG A 386 -5.18 -5.91 -21.70
C ARG A 386 -3.97 -6.00 -22.61
N ALA A 387 -3.09 -5.02 -22.51
CA ALA A 387 -1.75 -5.07 -23.08
C ALA A 387 -0.73 -5.20 -21.93
N ILE A 388 0.24 -6.08 -22.07
CA ILE A 388 1.37 -6.15 -21.14
C ILE A 388 2.26 -4.92 -21.37
N ARG A 389 2.70 -4.28 -20.29
CA ARG A 389 3.54 -3.08 -20.39
C ARG A 389 4.86 -3.40 -21.09
N SER A 390 5.18 -2.65 -22.14
CA SER A 390 6.39 -2.85 -22.92
C SER A 390 7.65 -2.48 -22.14
N ASP A 391 7.59 -1.46 -21.27
CA ASP A 391 8.70 -1.06 -20.40
C ASP A 391 9.13 -2.21 -19.46
N PHE A 392 8.19 -2.94 -18.87
CA PHE A 392 8.46 -4.10 -18.02
C PHE A 392 9.07 -5.26 -18.83
N VAL A 393 8.59 -5.50 -20.05
CA VAL A 393 9.13 -6.53 -20.94
C VAL A 393 10.55 -6.18 -21.39
N ASN A 394 10.78 -4.93 -21.79
CA ASN A 394 12.08 -4.45 -22.25
C ASN A 394 13.13 -4.46 -21.13
N ALA A 395 12.71 -4.17 -19.89
CA ALA A 395 13.56 -4.28 -18.70
C ALA A 395 13.80 -5.73 -18.24
N GLY A 396 13.18 -6.73 -18.88
CA GLY A 396 13.29 -8.14 -18.50
C GLY A 396 12.59 -8.48 -17.18
N LEU A 397 11.69 -7.61 -16.70
CA LEU A 397 10.94 -7.77 -15.45
C LEU A 397 9.65 -8.57 -15.64
N VAL A 398 9.13 -8.63 -16.87
CA VAL A 398 7.97 -9.45 -17.22
C VAL A 398 8.27 -10.27 -18.48
N ALA A 399 7.88 -11.55 -18.47
CA ALA A 399 8.03 -12.45 -19.59
C ALA A 399 6.81 -13.37 -19.76
N LYS A 400 6.59 -13.86 -20.98
CA LYS A 400 5.61 -14.92 -21.19
C LYS A 400 6.12 -16.22 -20.58
N PHE A 401 5.25 -16.97 -19.90
CA PHE A 401 5.62 -18.25 -19.32
C PHE A 401 6.09 -19.24 -20.39
N ASP A 402 7.20 -19.89 -20.10
CA ASP A 402 7.90 -20.90 -20.90
C ASP A 402 8.42 -21.97 -19.94
N PRO A 403 7.85 -23.18 -19.92
CA PRO A 403 8.21 -24.20 -18.93
C PRO A 403 9.66 -24.68 -19.04
N ALA A 404 10.32 -24.49 -20.19
CA ALA A 404 11.74 -24.81 -20.34
C ALA A 404 12.66 -23.77 -19.67
N LYS A 405 12.16 -22.56 -19.41
CA LYS A 405 12.91 -21.45 -18.81
C LYS A 405 12.47 -21.10 -17.40
N HIS A 406 11.27 -21.51 -17.02
CA HIS A 406 10.63 -21.11 -15.76
C HIS A 406 10.28 -22.37 -14.94
N PRO A 407 11.28 -22.98 -14.28
CA PRO A 407 11.09 -24.24 -13.57
C PRO A 407 10.18 -24.07 -12.35
N ALA A 408 9.46 -25.13 -11.98
CA ALA A 408 8.54 -25.15 -10.84
C ALA A 408 9.21 -24.84 -9.49
N ALA A 409 10.51 -25.08 -9.38
CA ALA A 409 11.32 -24.76 -8.20
C ALA A 409 11.54 -23.25 -7.99
N THR A 410 11.21 -22.43 -8.99
CA THR A 410 11.26 -20.96 -8.95
C THR A 410 9.89 -20.36 -9.12
N TYR A 411 9.07 -20.93 -10.00
CA TYR A 411 7.75 -20.43 -10.38
C TYR A 411 6.68 -21.44 -10.04
N THR A 412 5.79 -21.09 -9.12
CA THR A 412 4.63 -21.92 -8.84
C THR A 412 3.45 -21.04 -8.43
N GLU A 413 2.24 -21.52 -8.68
CA GLU A 413 1.03 -20.88 -8.20
C GLU A 413 0.88 -21.09 -6.69
N ILE A 414 0.28 -20.13 -6.01
CA ILE A 414 -0.08 -20.28 -4.60
C ILE A 414 -1.26 -21.26 -4.51
N PRO A 415 -1.14 -22.38 -3.77
CA PRO A 415 -2.24 -23.30 -3.59
C PRO A 415 -3.44 -22.61 -2.94
N ARG A 416 -4.63 -22.81 -3.51
CA ARG A 416 -5.88 -22.22 -3.02
C ARG A 416 -6.91 -23.30 -2.72
N ALA A 417 -7.65 -23.07 -1.63
CA ALA A 417 -8.72 -23.95 -1.18
C ALA A 417 -9.99 -23.78 -2.02
N TRP A 418 -10.21 -22.60 -2.59
CA TRP A 418 -11.26 -22.36 -3.56
C TRP A 418 -10.70 -22.60 -4.97
N ARG A 419 -11.40 -23.41 -5.76
CA ARG A 419 -11.11 -23.67 -7.18
C ARG A 419 -12.44 -23.74 -7.93
N ASN A 420 -13.26 -22.70 -7.79
CA ASN A 420 -14.53 -22.62 -8.50
C ASN A 420 -14.34 -21.81 -9.79
N PHE A 421 -13.92 -22.51 -10.84
CA PHE A 421 -14.09 -22.05 -12.23
C PHE A 421 -15.03 -22.96 -13.02
N LYS A 422 -15.78 -23.84 -12.35
CA LYS A 422 -16.91 -24.52 -13.02
C LYS A 422 -18.00 -23.49 -13.26
N TYR A 423 -17.93 -22.86 -14.42
CA TYR A 423 -19.01 -22.15 -15.07
C TYR A 423 -19.75 -23.12 -15.98
#